data_AF-V4NL89-F1
#
_entry.id   AF-V4NL89-F1
#
_cell.length_a   1.000
_cell.length_b   1.000
_cell.length_c   1.000
_cell.angle_alpha   90.00
_cell.angle_beta   90.00
_cell.angle_gamma   90.00
#
_symmetry.space_group_name_H-M   'P 1'
#
loop_
_entity.id
_entity.type
_entity.pdbx_description
1 polymer ?
#
loop_
_entity_poly.entity_id
_entity_poly.type
_entity_poly.pdbx_seq_one_letter_code
_entity_poly.pdbx_strand_id
1 'polypeptide(L)' 'MVATVTHPKVDAYMARQAPWKTEFETLRVIAVACDLTEDFTWGHPCYTKPHKE' A
#
# COMPACT_ATOMS: atom_id res chain seq x y z
N MET A 1 -0.61 -6.70 17.61
CA MET A 1 -1.56 -6.56 16.48
C MET A 1 -1.35 -5.16 15.93
N VAL A 2 -0.55 -5.00 14.88
CA VAL A 2 -0.31 -3.68 14.30
C VAL A 2 -1.51 -3.38 13.41
N ALA A 3 -2.36 -2.44 13.83
CA ALA A 3 -3.36 -1.87 12.93
C ALA A 3 -2.58 -1.05 11.90
N THR A 4 -2.34 -1.63 10.72
CA THR A 4 -1.76 -0.91 9.59
C THR A 4 -2.75 0.17 9.19
N VAL A 5 -2.34 1.42 9.20
CA VAL A 5 -3.14 2.52 8.66
C VAL A 5 -3.27 2.28 7.16
N THR A 6 -4.38 1.68 6.73
CA THR A 6 -4.59 1.32 5.33
C THR A 6 -5.20 2.47 4.56
N HIS A 7 -4.67 2.75 3.36
CA HIS A 7 -5.23 3.79 2.50
C HIS A 7 -6.46 3.25 1.75
N PRO A 8 -7.66 3.84 1.89
CA PRO A 8 -8.92 3.24 1.41
C PRO A 8 -8.97 3.08 -0.11
N LYS A 9 -8.29 3.96 -0.88
CA LYS A 9 -8.19 3.81 -2.34
C LYS A 9 -7.24 2.68 -2.76
N VAL A 10 -6.21 2.40 -1.94
CA VAL A 10 -5.30 1.27 -2.16
C VAL A 10 -6.03 -0.03 -1.83
N ASP A 11 -6.81 -0.05 -0.75
CA ASP A 11 -7.67 -1.19 -0.40
C ASP A 11 -8.68 -1.50 -1.52
N ALA A 12 -9.36 -0.48 -2.03
CA ALA A 12 -10.26 -0.63 -3.17
C ALA A 12 -9.52 -1.10 -4.44
N TYR A 13 -8.28 -0.65 -4.66
CA TYR A 13 -7.44 -1.13 -5.77
C TYR A 13 -7.08 -2.60 -5.61
N MET A 14 -6.68 -3.04 -4.43
CA MET A 14 -6.31 -4.45 -4.18
C MET A 14 -7.51 -5.37 -4.20
N ALA A 15 -8.67 -4.92 -3.71
CA ALA A 15 -9.91 -5.70 -3.70
C ALA A 15 -10.40 -6.06 -5.12
N ARG A 16 -10.15 -5.18 -6.11
CA ARG A 16 -10.51 -5.44 -7.52
C ARG A 16 -9.49 -6.25 -8.30
N GLN A 17 -8.29 -6.52 -7.76
CA GLN A 17 -7.30 -7.32 -8.46
C GLN A 17 -7.64 -8.80 -8.34
N ALA A 18 -7.86 -9.44 -9.50
CA ALA A 18 -8.02 -10.89 -9.60
C ALA A 18 -6.66 -11.60 -9.69
N PRO A 19 -5.74 -11.24 -10.61
CA PRO A 19 -4.40 -11.78 -10.60
C PRO A 19 -3.51 -11.03 -9.60
N TRP A 20 -2.53 -11.74 -9.02
CA TRP A 20 -1.45 -11.17 -8.20
C TRP A 20 -1.88 -10.51 -6.87
N LYS A 21 -3.10 -10.79 -6.39
CA LYS A 21 -3.61 -10.18 -5.15
C LYS A 21 -2.70 -10.48 -3.94
N THR A 22 -2.28 -11.73 -3.79
CA THR A 22 -1.40 -12.18 -2.70
C THR A 22 -0.04 -11.48 -2.76
N GLU A 23 0.50 -11.29 -3.96
CA GLU A 23 1.77 -10.63 -4.21
C GLU A 23 1.69 -9.14 -3.89
N PHE A 24 0.58 -8.47 -4.24
CA PHE A 24 0.34 -7.08 -3.85
C PHE A 24 0.21 -6.92 -2.33
N GLU A 25 -0.51 -7.82 -1.66
CA GLU A 25 -0.61 -7.84 -0.20
C GLU A 25 0.76 -8.04 0.46
N THR A 26 1.59 -8.93 -0.10
CA THR A 26 2.95 -9.17 0.39
C THR A 26 3.84 -7.94 0.19
N LEU A 27 3.81 -7.33 -1.00
CA LEU A 27 4.55 -6.10 -1.30
C LEU A 27 4.15 -4.96 -0.37
N ARG A 28 2.85 -4.84 -0.06
CA ARG A 28 2.34 -3.85 0.89
C ARG A 28 2.93 -4.05 2.29
N VAL A 29 2.95 -5.28 2.78
CA VAL A 29 3.56 -5.60 4.09
C VAL A 29 5.02 -5.17 4.11
N ILE A 30 5.77 -5.44 3.04
CA ILE A 30 7.17 -5.02 2.92
C ILE A 30 7.29 -3.49 2.90
N ALA A 31 6.46 -2.80 2.12
CA ALA A 31 6.47 -1.34 2.01
C ALA A 31 6.20 -0.66 3.36
N VAL A 32 5.19 -1.13 4.11
CA VAL A 32 4.87 -0.64 5.45
C VAL A 32 5.99 -0.96 6.44
N ALA A 33 6.61 -2.15 6.36
CA ALA A 33 7.77 -2.49 7.18
C ALA A 33 9.01 -1.62 6.90
N CYS A 34 9.06 -0.98 5.72
CA CYS A 34 10.09 -0.02 5.35
C CYS A 34 9.77 1.43 5.75
N ASP A 35 8.76 1.65 6.59
CA ASP A 35 8.25 2.97 7.00
C ASP A 35 7.83 3.85 5.80
N LEU A 36 7.30 3.23 4.74
CA LEU A 36 6.71 3.96 3.61
C LEU A 36 5.25 4.31 3.90
N THR A 37 4.87 5.54 3.57
CA THR A 37 3.48 5.99 3.60
C THR A 37 2.75 5.52 2.34
N GLU A 38 1.55 4.97 2.52
CA GLU A 38 0.68 4.58 1.42
C GLU A 38 -0.14 5.78 0.91
N ASP A 39 -0.09 6.01 -0.39
CA ASP A 39 -0.89 7.00 -1.11
C ASP A 39 -1.49 6.38 -2.39
N PHE A 40 -2.29 7.13 -3.12
CA PHE A 40 -2.92 6.67 -4.35
C PHE A 40 -2.87 7.76 -5.43
N THR A 41 -1.95 7.60 -6.38
CA THR A 41 -1.71 8.57 -7.45
C THR A 41 -1.84 7.90 -8.82
N TRP A 42 -2.30 8.65 -9.82
CA TRP A 42 -2.42 8.18 -11.22
C TRP A 42 -3.18 6.85 -11.40
N GLY A 43 -4.10 6.52 -10.50
CA GLY A 43 -4.88 5.28 -10.55
C GLY A 43 -4.18 4.05 -9.96
N HIS A 44 -3.00 4.20 -9.36
CA HIS A 44 -2.21 3.13 -8.77
C HIS A 44 -1.82 3.41 -7.32
N PRO A 45 -1.64 2.36 -6.48
CA PRO A 45 -1.02 2.50 -5.18
C PRO A 45 0.38 3.11 -5.31
N CYS A 46 0.68 4.11 -4.49
CA CYS A 46 1.97 4.78 -4.43
C CYS A 46 2.53 4.65 -3.02
N TYR A 47 3.82 4.38 -2.88
CA TYR A 47 4.47 4.26 -1.59
C TYR A 47 5.66 5.21 -1.56
N THR A 48 5.66 6.14 -0.61
CA THR A 48 6.70 7.17 -0.51
C THR A 48 7.24 7.25 0.90
N LYS A 49 8.53 7.51 1.03
CA LYS A 49 9.06 7.90 2.35
C LYS A 49 8.49 9.26 2.69
N PRO A 50 7.98 9.48 3.91
CA PRO A 50 7.72 10.83 4.37
C PRO A 50 9.04 11.61 4.27
N HIS A 51 9.00 12.76 3.60
CA HIS A 51 10.17 13.63 3.52
C HIS A 51 10.48 14.11 4.94
N LYS A 52 11.55 13.55 5.52
CA LYS A 52 12.17 14.09 6.73
C LYS A 52 13.22 15.08 6.27
N GLU A 53 13.03 16.33 6.69
CA GLU A 53 14.02 17.41 6.60
C GLU A 53 15.34 17.04 7.28
#